data_AF-A0A0F3MPM0-F1
#
_entry.id   AF-A0A0F3MPM0-F1
#
_cell.length_a   1.000
_cell.length_b   1.000
_cell.length_c   1.000
_cell.angle_alpha   90.00
_cell.angle_beta   90.00
_cell.angle_gamma   90.00
#
_symmetry.space_group_name_H-M   'P 1'
#
loop_
_entity.id
_entity.type
_entity.pdbx_description
1 polymer ?
#
loop_
_entity_poly.entity_id
_entity_poly.type
_entity_poly.pdbx_seq_one_letter_code
_entity_poly.pdbx_strand_id
1 'polypeptide(L)'
;MTMMLIIPGNATALLATCNPSVPTVNFGTFNAGAVRTTSVTASVTCSALLSLLVSYTVTFSTGSAGIYNPRNMVNGVRKLNYNLYKDAAFTQILGNGTSSTVTYSYLLGLGPVTKNYTVYARLPSQPLAAAGTFQDTITVTVTQ
;
A
#
# COMPACT_ATOMS: atom_id res chain seq x y z
N MET A 1 -8.85 -13.37 -6.07
CA MET A 1 -7.65 -13.38 -5.21
C MET A 1 -7.63 -12.07 -4.46
N THR A 2 -7.94 -12.08 -3.17
CA THR A 2 -8.26 -10.86 -2.42
C THR A 2 -7.10 -10.50 -1.51
N MET A 3 -6.45 -9.37 -1.77
CA MET A 3 -5.42 -8.81 -0.88
C MET A 3 -6.10 -7.77 0.00
N MET A 4 -6.37 -8.17 1.24
CA MET A 4 -7.02 -7.31 2.21
C MET A 4 -5.98 -6.38 2.82
N LEU A 5 -6.16 -5.08 2.63
CA LEU A 5 -5.32 -4.10 3.31
C LEU A 5 -5.90 -3.84 4.70
N ILE A 6 -5.10 -4.05 5.75
CA ILE A 6 -5.54 -3.82 7.12
C ILE A 6 -4.71 -2.66 7.66
N ILE A 7 -5.38 -1.62 8.15
CA ILE A 7 -4.74 -0.45 8.75
C ILE A 7 -4.68 -0.67 10.27
N PRO A 8 -3.50 -0.79 10.88
CA PRO A 8 -3.36 -0.51 12.29
C PRO A 8 -3.08 0.99 12.48
N GLY A 9 -4.02 1.66 13.14
CA GLY A 9 -3.73 2.84 13.94
C GLY A 9 -3.96 4.19 13.26
N ASN A 10 -4.98 4.89 13.74
CA ASN A 10 -5.07 6.34 13.66
C ASN A 10 -3.78 6.93 14.24
N ALA A 11 -3.05 7.74 13.48
CA ALA A 11 -1.92 8.49 14.05
C ALA A 11 -2.45 9.78 14.67
N THR A 12 -2.69 9.74 15.97
CA THR A 12 -2.92 10.92 16.79
C THR A 12 -1.58 11.46 17.24
N ALA A 13 -1.07 12.47 16.54
CA ALA A 13 -0.04 13.33 17.09
C ALA A 13 -0.71 14.50 17.82
N LEU A 14 0.02 15.18 18.71
CA LEU A 14 -0.48 16.30 19.52
C LEU A 14 -1.02 17.49 18.67
N LEU A 15 -0.75 17.49 17.36
CA LEU A 15 -0.94 18.65 16.47
C LEU A 15 -1.85 18.39 15.24
N ALA A 16 -2.01 17.13 14.82
CA ALA A 16 -2.99 16.77 13.78
C ALA A 16 -3.51 15.34 13.95
N THR A 17 -4.70 15.11 13.44
CA THR A 17 -5.33 13.78 13.34
C THR A 17 -5.40 13.38 11.88
N CYS A 18 -4.94 12.17 11.54
CA CYS A 18 -4.99 11.64 10.18
C CYS A 18 -5.70 10.29 10.15
N ASN A 19 -6.68 10.17 9.28
CA ASN A 19 -7.49 8.98 9.08
C ASN A 19 -7.30 8.44 7.65
N PRO A 20 -6.46 7.41 7.45
CA PRO A 20 -6.33 6.73 6.17
C PRO A 20 -7.58 5.87 5.88
N SER A 21 -8.00 5.86 4.62
CA SER A 21 -9.00 4.95 4.06
C SER A 21 -8.40 4.31 2.82
N VAL A 22 -8.22 2.99 2.87
CA VAL A 22 -7.56 2.29 1.78
C VAL A 22 -8.35 1.06 1.34
N PRO A 23 -8.68 0.96 0.05
CA PRO A 23 -9.44 -0.16 -0.48
C PRO A 23 -8.60 -1.44 -0.60
N THR A 24 -9.31 -2.55 -0.77
CA THR A 24 -8.75 -3.87 -1.08
C THR A 24 -8.22 -3.91 -2.51
N VAL A 25 -7.05 -4.52 -2.71
CA VAL A 25 -6.50 -4.79 -4.03
C VAL A 25 -6.91 -6.20 -4.46
N ASN A 26 -7.49 -6.34 -5.66
CA ASN A 26 -7.89 -7.63 -6.21
C ASN A 26 -7.33 -7.80 -7.62
N PHE A 27 -6.50 -8.83 -7.81
CA PHE A 27 -5.92 -9.19 -9.11
C PHE A 27 -6.85 -10.07 -9.97
N GLY A 28 -8.03 -10.42 -9.45
CA GLY A 28 -8.98 -11.31 -10.11
C GLY A 28 -8.50 -12.75 -10.14
N THR A 29 -8.81 -13.45 -11.25
CA THR A 29 -8.37 -14.81 -11.53
C THR A 29 -6.94 -14.79 -12.09
N PHE A 30 -6.04 -15.45 -11.37
CA PHE A 30 -4.63 -15.58 -11.76
C PHE A 30 -4.46 -16.75 -12.75
N ASN A 31 -3.78 -16.47 -13.86
CA ASN A 31 -3.30 -17.48 -14.80
C ASN A 31 -1.77 -17.49 -14.72
N ALA A 32 -1.17 -18.65 -14.47
CA ALA A 32 0.26 -18.79 -14.13
C ALA A 32 1.20 -18.05 -15.11
N GLY A 33 0.91 -18.07 -16.41
CA GLY A 33 1.75 -17.43 -17.43
C GLY A 33 1.45 -15.95 -17.70
N ALA A 34 0.47 -15.34 -17.04
CA ALA A 34 -0.01 -13.99 -17.38
C ALA A 34 0.41 -12.94 -16.34
N VAL A 35 0.80 -11.76 -16.83
CA VAL A 35 0.90 -10.57 -15.99
C VAL A 35 -0.51 -10.07 -15.67
N ARG A 36 -0.74 -9.63 -14.44
CA ARG A 36 -1.94 -8.90 -14.03
C ARG A 36 -1.54 -7.58 -13.38
N THR A 37 -2.29 -6.54 -13.69
CA THR A 37 -2.12 -5.21 -13.10
C THR A 37 -3.49 -4.70 -12.68
N THR A 38 -3.53 -3.97 -11.58
CA THR A 38 -4.73 -3.27 -11.11
C THR A 38 -4.30 -2.01 -10.38
N SER A 39 -5.23 -1.11 -10.13
CA SER A 39 -4.97 0.11 -9.37
C SER A 39 -6.15 0.43 -8.48
N VAL A 40 -5.87 0.96 -7.30
CA VAL A 40 -6.88 1.41 -6.37
C VAL A 40 -6.55 2.80 -5.84
N THR A 41 -7.56 3.57 -5.46
CA THR A 41 -7.35 4.90 -4.87
C THR A 41 -7.48 4.82 -3.36
N ALA A 42 -6.39 5.07 -2.66
CA ALA A 42 -6.36 5.32 -1.22
C ALA A 42 -6.67 6.80 -0.96
N SER A 43 -7.23 7.10 0.20
CA SER A 43 -7.38 8.49 0.67
C SER A 43 -6.85 8.64 2.09
N VAL A 44 -6.32 9.82 2.40
CA VAL A 44 -5.93 10.20 3.77
C VAL A 44 -6.59 11.54 4.06
N THR A 45 -7.46 11.56 5.06
CA THR A 45 -8.08 12.78 5.56
C THR A 45 -7.38 13.18 6.84
N CYS A 46 -6.78 14.37 6.85
CA CYS A 46 -6.10 14.91 8.02
C CYS A 46 -6.70 16.26 8.43
N SER A 47 -6.69 16.56 9.72
CA SER A 47 -7.01 17.89 10.25
C SER A 47 -5.97 18.30 11.28
N ALA A 48 -5.40 19.50 11.11
CA ALA A 48 -4.48 20.11 12.07
C ALA A 48 -5.18 21.26 12.83
N LEU A 49 -4.95 21.34 14.15
CA LEU A 49 -5.64 22.29 15.05
C LEU A 49 -4.91 23.65 15.18
N LEU A 50 -3.68 23.75 14.69
CA LEU A 50 -2.84 24.94 14.83
C LEU A 50 -2.24 25.32 13.47
N SER A 51 -1.93 26.61 13.28
CA SER A 51 -1.26 27.20 12.10
C SER A 51 0.21 26.80 11.98
N LEU A 52 0.48 25.50 12.10
CA LEU A 52 1.77 24.87 11.89
C LEU A 52 1.68 24.05 10.60
N LEU A 53 2.66 24.25 9.73
CA LEU A 53 2.85 23.42 8.55
C LEU A 53 3.37 22.04 9.00
N VAL A 54 2.46 21.10 9.23
CA VAL A 54 2.79 19.73 9.64
C VAL A 54 2.91 18.85 8.41
N SER A 55 4.00 18.09 8.24
CA SER A 55 4.05 17.06 7.21
C SER A 55 3.46 15.76 7.72
N TYR A 56 2.87 14.95 6.85
CA TYR A 56 2.70 13.53 7.11
C TYR A 56 3.32 12.69 6.02
N THR A 57 3.65 11.46 6.37
CA THR A 57 4.17 10.41 5.50
C THR A 57 3.28 9.19 5.59
N VAL A 58 3.03 8.52 4.46
CA VAL A 58 2.32 7.26 4.36
C VAL A 58 3.29 6.18 3.94
N THR A 59 3.37 5.13 4.75
CA THR A 59 4.23 3.97 4.52
C THR A 59 3.41 2.70 4.38
N PHE A 60 3.98 1.72 3.69
CA PHE A 60 3.36 0.42 3.42
C PHE A 60 4.26 -0.67 3.96
N SER A 61 3.71 -1.68 4.66
CA SER A 61 4.49 -2.78 5.21
C SER A 61 4.99 -3.76 4.14
N THR A 62 5.85 -4.70 4.56
CA THR A 62 6.33 -5.81 3.74
C THR A 62 5.31 -6.94 3.59
N GLY A 63 4.19 -6.87 4.30
CA GLY A 63 3.19 -7.95 4.38
C GLY A 63 3.77 -9.22 4.97
N SER A 64 3.24 -10.36 4.56
CA SER A 64 3.74 -11.68 4.99
C SER A 64 5.15 -12.01 4.48
N ALA A 65 5.66 -11.26 3.49
CA ALA A 65 6.95 -11.54 2.87
C ALA A 65 8.17 -11.19 3.74
N GLY A 66 8.04 -10.23 4.65
CA GLY A 66 9.18 -9.67 5.39
C GLY A 66 10.13 -8.79 4.56
N ILE A 67 9.93 -8.70 3.25
CA ILE A 67 10.71 -7.86 2.32
C ILE A 67 9.78 -7.10 1.36
N TYR A 68 10.28 -6.01 0.76
CA TYR A 68 9.51 -5.17 -0.16
C TYR A 68 9.53 -5.61 -1.62
N ASN A 69 10.54 -6.36 -2.05
CA ASN A 69 10.72 -6.70 -3.45
C ASN A 69 11.24 -8.14 -3.64
N PRO A 70 10.39 -9.09 -4.05
CA PRO A 70 8.94 -8.97 -4.16
C PRO A 70 8.24 -9.16 -2.81
N ARG A 71 7.03 -8.58 -2.68
CA ARG A 71 6.07 -9.05 -1.67
C ARG A 71 5.45 -10.37 -2.16
N ASN A 72 4.81 -11.13 -1.27
CA ASN A 72 4.11 -12.34 -1.64
C ASN A 72 2.76 -12.46 -0.94
N MET A 73 1.78 -12.97 -1.68
CA MET A 73 0.54 -13.50 -1.13
C MET A 73 0.71 -14.99 -0.84
N VAL A 74 0.05 -15.48 0.20
CA VAL A 74 0.20 -16.84 0.69
C VAL A 74 -1.08 -17.65 0.55
N ASN A 75 -0.93 -18.95 0.30
CA ASN A 75 -1.95 -19.98 0.41
C ASN A 75 -1.30 -21.20 1.10
N GLY A 76 -1.44 -21.28 2.42
CA GLY A 76 -0.64 -22.21 3.23
C GLY A 76 0.86 -21.95 3.05
N VAL A 77 1.61 -22.96 2.61
CA VAL A 77 3.06 -22.84 2.32
C VAL A 77 3.36 -22.27 0.93
N ARG A 78 2.35 -22.15 0.06
CA ARG A 78 2.52 -21.67 -1.31
C ARG A 78 2.55 -20.15 -1.33
N LYS A 79 3.39 -19.58 -2.19
CA LYS A 79 3.58 -18.13 -2.33
C LYS A 79 3.33 -17.70 -3.77
N LEU A 80 2.79 -16.48 -3.92
CA LEU A 80 2.64 -15.82 -5.20
C LEU A 80 3.18 -14.39 -5.09
N ASN A 81 4.20 -14.08 -5.88
CA ASN A 81 4.88 -12.79 -5.82
C ASN A 81 4.02 -11.69 -6.44
N TYR A 82 4.02 -10.51 -5.81
CA TYR A 82 3.40 -9.29 -6.33
C TYR A 82 4.18 -8.07 -5.80
N ASN A 83 3.83 -6.88 -6.27
CA ASN A 83 4.27 -5.66 -5.60
C ASN A 83 3.31 -4.48 -5.79
N LEU A 84 3.53 -3.44 -4.97
CA LEU A 84 2.77 -2.19 -4.95
C LEU A 84 3.68 -1.03 -5.38
N TYR A 85 3.15 -0.13 -6.19
CA TYR A 85 3.88 0.91 -6.87
C TYR A 85 3.15 2.25 -6.81
N LYS A 86 3.95 3.32 -6.81
CA LYS A 86 3.50 4.71 -6.81
C LYS A 86 3.08 5.19 -8.20
N ASP A 87 3.57 4.52 -9.24
CA ASP A 87 3.41 4.91 -10.64
C ASP A 87 2.87 3.77 -11.54
N ALA A 88 2.21 4.16 -12.63
CA ALA A 88 1.65 3.22 -13.60
C ALA A 88 2.73 2.47 -14.41
N ALA A 89 3.96 2.97 -14.42
CA ALA A 89 5.10 2.31 -15.05
C ALA A 89 5.74 1.22 -14.16
N PHE A 90 5.28 1.07 -12.93
CA PHE A 90 5.78 0.08 -11.96
C PHE A 90 7.28 0.21 -11.68
N THR A 91 7.78 1.43 -11.57
CA THR A 91 9.20 1.72 -11.31
C THR A 91 9.47 2.10 -9.86
N GLN A 92 8.45 2.62 -9.15
CA GLN A 92 8.61 3.13 -7.80
C GLN A 92 7.86 2.27 -6.78
N ILE A 93 8.57 1.34 -6.12
CA ILE A 93 7.97 0.42 -5.14
C ILE A 93 7.54 1.20 -3.89
N LEU A 94 6.27 1.08 -3.50
CA LEU A 94 5.75 1.66 -2.26
C LEU A 94 6.27 0.86 -1.06
N GLY A 95 6.78 1.55 -0.05
CA GLY A 95 7.30 0.96 1.18
C GLY A 95 7.40 1.99 2.29
N ASN A 96 8.50 1.96 3.05
CA ASN A 96 8.77 2.90 4.14
C ASN A 96 9.89 3.90 3.84
N GLY A 97 10.40 3.93 2.61
CA GLY A 97 11.51 4.80 2.21
C GLY A 97 12.89 4.15 2.34
N THR A 98 12.99 2.92 2.86
CA THR A 98 14.25 2.15 2.87
C THR A 98 14.28 1.14 1.74
N SER A 99 15.44 0.50 1.50
CA SER A 99 15.59 -0.55 0.49
C SER A 99 15.12 -0.12 -0.92
N SER A 100 15.39 1.14 -1.28
CA SER A 100 14.97 1.77 -2.54
C SER A 100 13.45 1.90 -2.75
N THR A 101 12.67 1.79 -1.67
CA THR A 101 11.22 2.05 -1.71
C THR A 101 10.93 3.54 -1.57
N VAL A 102 9.73 3.94 -1.99
CA VAL A 102 9.22 5.31 -1.87
C VAL A 102 8.01 5.36 -0.95
N THR A 103 7.72 6.56 -0.44
CA THR A 103 6.55 6.87 0.38
C THR A 103 5.64 7.89 -0.32
N TYR A 104 4.45 8.10 0.23
CA TYR A 104 3.70 9.33 0.00
C TYR A 104 3.99 10.30 1.12
N SER A 105 4.10 11.58 0.81
CA SER A 105 4.18 12.64 1.80
C SER A 105 3.39 13.86 1.37
N TYR A 106 2.92 14.64 2.33
CA TYR A 106 2.19 15.88 2.05
C TYR A 106 2.32 16.85 3.23
N LEU A 107 2.39 18.14 2.91
CA LEU A 107 2.38 19.22 3.89
C LEU A 107 0.95 19.67 4.17
N LEU A 108 0.49 19.44 5.41
CA LEU A 108 -0.80 19.91 5.89
C LEU A 108 -0.79 21.42 6.03
N GLY A 109 -1.83 22.04 5.46
CA GLY A 109 -2.18 23.42 5.75
C GLY A 109 -3.20 23.51 6.89
N LEU A 110 -3.79 24.68 7.04
CA LEU A 110 -4.87 24.92 7.99
C LEU A 110 -6.17 24.20 7.57
N GLY A 111 -6.82 23.54 8.54
CA GLY A 111 -8.11 22.90 8.35
C GLY A 111 -8.05 21.48 7.77
N PRO A 112 -9.22 20.82 7.62
CA PRO A 112 -9.30 19.46 7.11
C PRO A 112 -8.88 19.37 5.63
N VAL A 113 -7.97 18.46 5.31
CA VAL A 113 -7.52 18.18 3.94
C VAL A 113 -7.66 16.69 3.67
N THR A 114 -8.24 16.35 2.52
CA THR A 114 -8.25 14.98 2.00
C THR A 114 -7.32 14.88 0.80
N LYS A 115 -6.42 13.89 0.82
CA LYS A 115 -5.56 13.56 -0.31
C LYS A 115 -5.81 12.16 -0.81
N ASN A 116 -5.87 12.05 -2.13
CA ASN A 116 -6.04 10.78 -2.83
C ASN A 116 -4.69 10.32 -3.38
N TYR A 117 -4.39 9.04 -3.22
CA TYR A 117 -3.17 8.39 -3.66
C TYR A 117 -3.53 7.15 -4.47
N THR A 118 -3.07 7.07 -5.71
CA THR A 118 -3.30 5.88 -6.53
C THR A 118 -2.23 4.84 -6.22
N VAL A 119 -2.62 3.64 -5.80
CA VAL A 119 -1.73 2.51 -5.58
C VAL A 119 -1.86 1.59 -6.78
N TYR A 120 -0.76 1.44 -7.53
CA TYR A 120 -0.67 0.50 -8.64
C TYR A 120 -0.16 -0.83 -8.13
N ALA A 121 -0.79 -1.92 -8.50
CA ALA A 121 -0.41 -3.25 -8.07
C ALA A 121 -0.08 -4.11 -9.30
N ARG A 122 1.01 -4.86 -9.22
CA ARG A 122 1.44 -5.76 -10.31
C ARG A 122 1.71 -7.14 -9.78
N LEU A 123 1.18 -8.11 -10.51
CA LEU A 123 1.40 -9.53 -10.36
C LEU A 123 2.14 -10.03 -11.61
N PRO A 124 3.45 -10.35 -11.51
CA PRO A 124 4.22 -10.84 -12.63
C PRO A 124 3.78 -12.25 -13.05
N SER A 125 4.13 -12.62 -14.30
CA SER A 125 4.01 -13.99 -14.80
C SER A 125 4.86 -14.94 -13.96
N GLN A 126 4.25 -16.02 -13.48
CA GLN A 126 4.85 -17.06 -12.64
C GLN A 126 4.36 -18.44 -13.11
N PRO A 127 4.86 -18.97 -14.23
CA PRO A 127 4.32 -20.17 -14.90
C PRO A 127 4.28 -21.44 -14.05
N LEU A 128 5.13 -21.51 -13.02
CA LEU A 128 5.24 -22.64 -12.09
C LEU A 128 4.34 -22.48 -10.84
N ALA A 129 3.61 -21.38 -10.72
CA ALA A 129 2.72 -21.15 -9.59
C ALA A 129 1.48 -22.05 -9.68
N ALA A 130 1.17 -22.74 -8.59
CA ALA A 130 -0.03 -23.56 -8.49
C ALA A 130 -1.30 -22.69 -8.44
N ALA A 131 -2.41 -23.23 -8.97
CA ALA A 131 -3.73 -22.62 -8.79
C ALA A 131 -4.12 -22.60 -7.31
N GLY A 132 -4.81 -21.54 -6.90
CA GLY A 132 -5.29 -21.37 -5.54
C GLY A 132 -5.67 -19.93 -5.22
N THR A 133 -6.26 -19.73 -4.03
CA THR A 133 -6.59 -18.40 -3.51
C THR A 133 -5.47 -17.91 -2.61
N PHE A 134 -4.66 -16.98 -3.10
CA PHE A 134 -3.58 -16.36 -2.31
C PHE A 134 -4.06 -15.05 -1.71
N GLN A 135 -3.61 -14.74 -0.49
CA GLN A 135 -3.97 -13.52 0.22
C GLN A 135 -2.72 -12.95 0.90
N ASP A 136 -2.65 -11.63 1.02
CA ASP A 136 -1.67 -10.95 1.86
C ASP A 136 -2.37 -9.82 2.60
N THR A 137 -1.78 -9.42 3.73
CA THR A 137 -2.21 -8.26 4.49
C THR A 137 -1.12 -7.22 4.49
N ILE A 138 -1.37 -6.09 3.84
CA ILE A 138 -0.46 -4.95 3.89
C ILE A 138 -0.99 -3.93 4.89
N THR A 139 -0.07 -3.47 5.74
CA THR A 139 -0.31 -2.45 6.76
C THR A 139 0.07 -1.11 6.20
N VAL A 140 -0.86 -0.16 6.20
CA VAL A 140 -0.59 1.24 5.85
C VAL A 140 -0.50 2.06 7.12
N THR A 141 0.61 2.76 7.30
CA THR A 141 0.87 3.59 8.48
C THR A 141 1.06 5.03 8.05
N VAL A 142 0.31 5.93 8.67
CA VAL A 142 0.47 7.38 8.51
C VAL A 142 1.26 7.89 9.71
N THR A 143 2.34 8.63 9.49
CA THR A 143 3.14 9.27 10.56
C THR A 143 3.29 10.76 10.26
N GLN A 144 3.34 11.58 11.30
CA GLN A 144 3.58 13.02 11.20
C GLN A 144 5.00 13.36 11.61
#